data_AF-A0A2N2G8K5-F1
#
_entry.id   AF-A0A2N2G8K5-F1
#
_cell.length_a   1.000
_cell.length_b   1.000
_cell.length_c   1.000
_cell.angle_alpha   90.00
_cell.angle_beta   90.00
_cell.angle_gamma   90.00
#
_symmetry.space_group_name_H-M   'P 1'
#
loop_
_entity.id
_entity.type
_entity.pdbx_description
1 polymer ?
#
loop_
_entity_poly.entity_id
_entity_poly.type
_entity_poly.pdbx_seq_one_letter_code
_entity_poly.pdbx_strand_id
1 'polypeptide(L)'
;MPTLNQQLADIKLLMQYAIPPDDLAKAVALAEKHATDRVGLNIFHAFYSYLPEGLEDAITVLRLLDRRQGTFLICATTAQADYLYLATTEQAEFLGSLAEGIWEEEVLFFFNLENREAFLKKYADLASFPVYVPAHLHRDLCPFCHAADGEIHTLGCPVEICPWCGGQLTSCPCRFTLLGKSDLKNEGQLEELLALLDTKGRLPFSAEEHRPAYPITPLDLE
;
A
#
# COMPACT_ATOMS: atom_id res chain seq x y z
N MET A 1 -10.65 -1.72 -12.69
CA MET A 1 -10.25 -2.47 -11.48
C MET A 1 -11.43 -3.31 -11.00
N PRO A 2 -11.23 -4.58 -10.62
CA PRO A 2 -12.28 -5.40 -10.03
C PRO A 2 -12.77 -4.79 -8.71
N THR A 3 -14.02 -5.07 -8.34
CA THR A 3 -14.51 -4.76 -6.98
C THR A 3 -13.79 -5.63 -5.94
N LEU A 4 -13.76 -5.20 -4.67
CA LEU A 4 -13.14 -5.98 -3.59
C LEU A 4 -13.75 -7.39 -3.48
N ASN A 5 -15.07 -7.50 -3.63
CA ASN A 5 -15.77 -8.79 -3.58
C ASN A 5 -15.39 -9.71 -4.75
N GLN A 6 -15.23 -9.16 -5.95
CA GLN A 6 -14.75 -9.94 -7.11
C GLN A 6 -13.33 -10.42 -6.88
N GLN A 7 -12.43 -9.53 -6.46
CA GLN A 7 -11.04 -9.88 -6.19
C GLN A 7 -10.91 -10.95 -5.10
N LEU A 8 -11.70 -10.86 -4.03
CA LEU A 8 -11.73 -11.89 -3.00
C LEU A 8 -12.26 -13.23 -3.52
N ALA A 9 -13.28 -13.22 -4.38
CA ALA A 9 -13.78 -14.45 -5.00
C ALA A 9 -12.72 -15.11 -5.89
N ASP A 10 -12.00 -14.32 -6.67
CA ASP A 10 -10.90 -14.78 -7.53
C ASP A 10 -9.76 -15.37 -6.69
N ILE A 11 -9.38 -14.69 -5.59
CA ILE A 11 -8.39 -15.21 -4.64
C ILE A 11 -8.82 -16.56 -4.08
N LYS A 12 -10.07 -16.70 -3.61
CA LYS A 12 -10.59 -17.97 -3.08
C LYS A 12 -10.60 -19.09 -4.12
N LEU A 13 -10.77 -18.75 -5.41
CA LEU A 13 -10.66 -19.73 -6.48
C LEU A 13 -9.21 -20.18 -6.66
N LEU A 14 -8.26 -19.26 -6.71
CA LEU A 14 -6.82 -19.58 -6.81
C LEU A 14 -6.35 -20.46 -5.64
N MET A 15 -6.80 -20.14 -4.42
CA MET A 15 -6.46 -20.89 -3.20
C MET A 15 -6.86 -22.36 -3.27
N GLN A 16 -7.92 -22.73 -4.00
CA GLN A 16 -8.33 -24.14 -4.15
C GLN A 16 -7.32 -25.00 -4.89
N TYR A 17 -6.47 -24.38 -5.72
CA TYR A 17 -5.43 -25.05 -6.49
C TYR A 17 -4.03 -24.86 -5.90
N ALA A 18 -3.88 -23.88 -5.00
CA ALA A 18 -2.61 -23.42 -4.49
C ALA A 18 -2.29 -23.89 -3.07
N ILE A 19 -3.30 -24.33 -2.31
CA ILE A 19 -3.18 -24.61 -0.88
C ILE A 19 -3.46 -26.09 -0.59
N PRO A 20 -2.66 -26.76 0.25
CA PRO A 20 -2.98 -28.10 0.72
C PRO A 20 -4.38 -28.15 1.38
N PRO A 21 -5.20 -29.18 1.13
CA PRO A 21 -6.60 -29.21 1.59
C PRO A 21 -6.80 -28.98 3.10
N ASP A 22 -5.85 -29.43 3.92
CA ASP A 22 -5.89 -29.32 5.38
C ASP A 22 -5.75 -27.87 5.90
N ASP A 23 -5.14 -26.99 5.10
CA ASP A 23 -4.87 -25.59 5.46
C ASP A 23 -5.81 -24.60 4.79
N LEU A 24 -6.56 -25.03 3.77
CA LEU A 24 -7.43 -24.17 2.96
C LEU A 24 -8.41 -23.35 3.81
N ALA A 25 -9.09 -23.98 4.77
CA ALA A 25 -10.09 -23.29 5.60
C ALA A 25 -9.48 -22.15 6.44
N LYS A 26 -8.28 -22.36 6.99
CA LYS A 26 -7.58 -21.34 7.79
C LYS A 26 -7.09 -20.20 6.91
N ALA A 27 -6.52 -20.51 5.75
CA ALA A 27 -6.04 -19.52 4.81
C ALA A 27 -7.19 -18.66 4.28
N VAL A 28 -8.33 -19.27 3.93
CA VAL A 28 -9.52 -18.53 3.47
C VAL A 28 -10.01 -17.56 4.54
N ALA A 29 -10.07 -18.01 5.80
CA ALA A 29 -10.44 -17.14 6.93
C ALA A 29 -9.46 -15.97 7.12
N LEU A 30 -8.17 -16.17 6.83
CA LEU A 30 -7.20 -15.07 6.84
C LEU A 30 -7.47 -14.07 5.71
N ALA A 31 -7.67 -14.53 4.47
CA ALA A 31 -7.99 -13.64 3.35
C ALA A 31 -9.29 -12.85 3.59
N GLU A 32 -10.30 -13.47 4.19
CA GLU A 32 -11.58 -12.82 4.55
C GLU A 32 -11.42 -11.70 5.58
N LYS A 33 -10.45 -11.77 6.49
CA LYS A 33 -10.14 -10.66 7.41
C LYS A 33 -9.65 -9.41 6.69
N HIS A 34 -9.17 -9.56 5.45
CA HIS A 34 -8.73 -8.47 4.57
C HIS A 34 -9.74 -8.16 3.46
N ALA A 35 -10.98 -8.68 3.52
CA ALA A 35 -11.99 -8.51 2.47
C ALA A 35 -12.29 -7.04 2.10
N THR A 36 -12.13 -6.13 3.06
CA THR A 36 -12.36 -4.69 2.88
C THR A 36 -11.08 -3.89 2.58
N ASP A 37 -9.95 -4.58 2.40
CA ASP A 37 -8.63 -3.97 2.28
C ASP A 37 -7.97 -4.27 0.95
N ARG A 38 -7.87 -3.26 0.09
CA ARG A 38 -7.29 -3.44 -1.24
C ARG A 38 -5.82 -3.87 -1.18
N VAL A 39 -5.04 -3.31 -0.24
CA VAL A 39 -3.61 -3.61 -0.09
C VAL A 39 -3.41 -5.09 0.26
N GLY A 40 -4.11 -5.60 1.27
CA GLY A 40 -4.08 -7.01 1.65
C GLY A 40 -4.54 -7.92 0.52
N LEU A 41 -5.67 -7.62 -0.14
CA LEU A 41 -6.14 -8.42 -1.26
C LEU A 41 -5.18 -8.42 -2.46
N ASN A 42 -4.46 -7.32 -2.71
CA ASN A 42 -3.44 -7.27 -3.76
C ASN A 42 -2.29 -8.25 -3.45
N ILE A 43 -1.88 -8.36 -2.19
CA ILE A 43 -0.83 -9.30 -1.75
C ILE A 43 -1.31 -10.75 -1.90
N PHE A 44 -2.51 -11.08 -1.41
CA PHE A 44 -3.07 -12.43 -1.57
C PHE A 44 -3.20 -12.80 -3.04
N HIS A 45 -3.69 -11.87 -3.87
CA HIS A 45 -3.81 -12.10 -5.30
C HIS A 45 -2.44 -12.33 -5.96
N ALA A 46 -1.44 -11.49 -5.66
CA ALA A 46 -0.09 -11.64 -6.19
C ALA A 46 0.54 -12.99 -5.77
N PHE A 47 0.40 -13.38 -4.50
CA PHE A 47 0.91 -14.65 -4.00
C PHE A 47 0.25 -15.84 -4.69
N TYR A 48 -1.08 -15.94 -4.69
CA TYR A 48 -1.78 -17.12 -5.21
C TYR A 48 -1.87 -17.16 -6.75
N SER A 49 -1.60 -16.07 -7.46
CA SER A 49 -1.55 -16.08 -8.93
C SER A 49 -0.28 -16.74 -9.47
N TYR A 50 0.83 -16.66 -8.74
CA TYR A 50 2.12 -17.11 -9.22
C TYR A 50 2.75 -18.21 -8.37
N LEU A 51 2.45 -18.25 -7.07
CA LEU A 51 3.09 -19.09 -6.04
C LEU A 51 4.62 -18.99 -6.08
N PRO A 52 5.25 -18.35 -5.10
CA PRO A 52 6.71 -18.42 -4.96
C PRO A 52 7.17 -19.89 -5.00
N GLU A 53 8.19 -20.18 -5.82
CA GLU A 53 8.73 -21.53 -6.05
C GLU A 53 7.78 -22.56 -6.68
N GLY A 54 6.55 -22.18 -7.05
CA GLY A 54 5.56 -23.08 -7.67
C GLY A 54 5.09 -24.22 -6.75
N LEU A 55 5.25 -24.07 -5.44
CA LEU A 55 4.86 -25.06 -4.43
C LEU A 55 3.49 -24.73 -3.85
N GLU A 56 2.74 -25.77 -3.47
CA GLU A 56 1.51 -25.59 -2.68
C GLU A 56 1.88 -24.98 -1.32
N ASP A 57 1.28 -23.82 -1.01
CA ASP A 57 1.64 -23.06 0.18
C ASP A 57 0.51 -22.08 0.58
N ALA A 58 0.51 -21.70 1.85
CA ALA A 58 -0.48 -20.80 2.42
C ALA A 58 0.18 -19.66 3.21
N ILE A 59 -0.26 -18.44 2.94
CA ILE A 59 0.03 -17.31 3.81
C ILE A 59 -0.63 -17.57 5.17
N THR A 60 0.19 -17.56 6.22
CA THR A 60 -0.25 -17.75 7.60
C THR A 60 -0.31 -16.44 8.37
N VAL A 61 0.54 -15.47 8.01
CA VAL A 61 0.53 -14.12 8.59
C VAL A 61 1.11 -13.11 7.60
N LEU A 62 0.53 -11.91 7.59
CA LEU A 62 1.10 -10.73 6.96
C LEU A 62 1.67 -9.83 8.06
N ARG A 63 2.91 -9.38 7.95
CA ARG A 63 3.54 -8.44 8.88
C ARG A 63 3.93 -7.16 8.17
N LEU A 64 3.64 -6.03 8.80
CA LEU A 64 4.02 -4.73 8.32
C LEU A 64 5.46 -4.42 8.74
N LEU A 65 6.39 -4.44 7.79
CA LEU A 65 7.79 -4.13 8.05
C LEU A 65 8.02 -2.62 8.05
N ASP A 66 7.50 -1.94 7.04
CA ASP A 66 7.60 -0.49 6.91
C ASP A 66 6.47 0.06 6.03
N ARG A 67 6.24 1.36 6.11
CA ARG A 67 5.25 2.08 5.33
C ARG A 67 5.77 3.46 5.02
N ARG A 68 5.64 3.88 3.76
CA ARG A 68 6.00 5.23 3.35
C ARG A 68 5.11 5.73 2.21
N GLN A 69 4.50 6.90 2.37
CA GLN A 69 3.74 7.61 1.32
C GLN A 69 2.67 6.74 0.61
N GLY A 70 1.99 5.87 1.36
CA GLY A 70 0.96 4.99 0.81
C GLY A 70 1.45 3.65 0.25
N THR A 71 2.76 3.42 0.27
CA THR A 71 3.39 2.16 -0.11
C THR A 71 3.74 1.36 1.13
N PHE A 72 3.39 0.07 1.11
CA PHE A 72 3.54 -0.86 2.22
C PHE A 72 4.61 -1.89 1.88
N LEU A 73 5.59 -2.04 2.76
CA LEU A 73 6.51 -3.16 2.73
C LEU A 73 5.98 -4.24 3.68
N ILE A 74 5.47 -5.33 3.10
CA ILE A 74 4.85 -6.42 3.84
C ILE A 74 5.71 -7.68 3.71
N CYS A 75 5.84 -8.40 4.82
CA CYS A 75 6.32 -9.78 4.82
C CYS A 75 5.14 -10.73 4.93
N ALA A 76 5.01 -11.64 3.95
CA ALA A 76 4.07 -12.74 3.97
C ALA A 76 4.80 -14.01 4.43
N THR A 77 4.48 -14.46 5.64
CA THR A 77 5.03 -15.70 6.21
C THR A 77 4.16 -16.88 5.83
N THR A 78 4.80 -17.95 5.38
CA THR A 78 4.15 -19.20 5.01
C THR A 78 4.74 -20.38 5.78
N ALA A 79 4.38 -21.62 5.41
CA ALA A 79 5.02 -22.80 5.97
C ALA A 79 6.43 -23.02 5.40
N GLN A 80 6.70 -22.50 4.21
CA GLN A 80 7.94 -22.72 3.47
C GLN A 80 8.98 -21.62 3.74
N ALA A 81 8.56 -20.36 3.66
CA ALA A 81 9.47 -19.23 3.79
C ALA A 81 8.74 -17.92 4.14
N ASP A 82 9.53 -16.86 4.27
CA ASP A 82 9.08 -15.49 4.42
C ASP A 82 9.33 -14.74 3.12
N TYR A 83 8.26 -14.17 2.55
CA TYR A 83 8.29 -13.50 1.25
C TYR A 83 8.04 -12.01 1.40
N LEU A 84 8.75 -11.20 0.62
CA LEU A 84 8.65 -9.74 0.63
C LEU A 84 7.73 -9.26 -0.49
N TYR A 85 6.82 -8.35 -0.13
CA TYR A 85 5.92 -7.70 -1.06
C TYR A 85 5.97 -6.18 -0.88
N LEU A 86 6.00 -5.47 -2.00
CA LEU A 86 5.71 -4.04 -2.08
C LEU A 86 4.26 -3.88 -2.52
N ALA A 87 3.42 -3.27 -1.70
CA ALA A 87 1.99 -3.16 -1.99
C ALA A 87 1.49 -1.73 -1.92
N THR A 88 0.60 -1.38 -2.85
CA THR A 88 -0.19 -0.15 -2.87
C THR A 88 -1.67 -0.50 -3.00
N THR A 89 -2.53 0.52 -3.07
CA THR A 89 -3.95 0.32 -3.41
C THR A 89 -4.16 -0.18 -4.84
N GLU A 90 -3.16 -0.09 -5.71
CA GLU A 90 -3.31 -0.47 -7.12
C GLU A 90 -2.84 -1.90 -7.37
N GLN A 91 -1.69 -2.27 -6.82
CA GLN A 91 -1.09 -3.58 -7.05
C GLN A 91 -0.17 -4.01 -5.89
N ALA A 92 0.31 -5.25 -5.94
CA ALA A 92 1.39 -5.75 -5.11
C ALA A 92 2.43 -6.43 -5.99
N GLU A 93 3.70 -6.15 -5.71
CA GLU A 93 4.86 -6.68 -6.42
C GLU A 93 5.67 -7.56 -5.48
N PHE A 94 6.12 -8.70 -5.99
CA PHE A 94 6.98 -9.62 -5.26
C PHE A 94 8.43 -9.16 -5.33
N LEU A 95 9.10 -9.07 -4.17
CA LEU A 95 10.49 -8.60 -4.05
C LEU A 95 11.49 -9.72 -3.75
N GLY A 96 11.04 -10.97 -3.63
CA GLY A 96 11.90 -12.10 -3.26
C GLY A 96 11.70 -12.59 -1.83
N SER A 97 12.64 -13.40 -1.36
CA SER A 97 12.62 -13.94 0.01
C SER A 97 13.20 -12.95 1.02
N LEU A 98 12.67 -12.95 2.25
CA LEU A 98 13.20 -12.15 3.35
C LEU A 98 14.67 -12.54 3.66
N ALA A 99 15.00 -13.82 3.51
CA ALA A 99 16.34 -14.34 3.79
C ALA A 99 17.42 -13.76 2.87
N GLU A 100 17.06 -13.46 1.62
CA GLU A 100 17.97 -12.83 0.65
C GLU A 100 17.96 -11.31 0.75
N GLY A 101 16.89 -10.72 1.30
CA GLY A 101 16.66 -9.28 1.35
C GLY A 101 16.23 -8.71 0.00
N ILE A 102 16.17 -7.39 -0.09
CA ILE A 102 15.78 -6.67 -1.31
C ILE A 102 17.03 -6.40 -2.17
N TRP A 103 16.93 -6.67 -3.46
CA TRP A 103 18.01 -6.44 -4.43
C TRP A 103 17.89 -5.10 -5.15
N GLU A 104 16.68 -4.59 -5.30
CA GLU A 104 16.37 -3.34 -5.97
C GLU A 104 16.79 -2.14 -5.09
N GLU A 105 17.89 -1.48 -5.47
CA GLU A 105 18.43 -0.32 -4.75
C GLU A 105 17.42 0.83 -4.63
N GLU A 106 16.56 1.01 -5.65
CA GLU A 106 15.51 2.03 -5.67
C GLU A 106 14.48 1.82 -4.55
N VAL A 107 14.12 0.56 -4.27
CA VAL A 107 13.20 0.20 -3.20
C VAL A 107 13.86 0.45 -1.84
N LEU A 108 15.13 0.05 -1.68
CA LEU A 108 15.90 0.32 -0.45
C LEU A 108 15.99 1.82 -0.18
N PHE A 109 16.38 2.61 -1.19
CA PHE A 109 16.45 4.07 -1.10
C PHE A 109 15.09 4.67 -0.74
N PHE A 110 14.00 4.18 -1.35
CA PHE A 110 12.65 4.61 -1.02
C PHE A 110 12.28 4.37 0.44
N PHE A 111 12.80 3.34 1.11
CA PHE A 111 12.59 3.11 2.55
C PHE A 111 13.69 3.70 3.46
N ASN A 112 14.54 4.60 2.92
CA ASN A 112 15.71 5.16 3.62
C ASN A 112 16.68 4.08 4.13
N LEU A 113 16.84 3.00 3.38
CA LEU A 113 17.81 1.95 3.67
C LEU A 113 19.01 2.13 2.76
N GLU A 114 20.19 2.19 3.36
CA GLU A 114 21.44 2.43 2.64
C GLU A 114 21.77 1.29 1.67
N ASN A 115 21.55 0.06 2.11
CA ASN A 115 21.87 -1.15 1.35
C ASN A 115 21.13 -2.36 1.95
N ARG A 116 21.32 -3.50 1.29
CA ARG A 116 20.73 -4.77 1.68
C ARG A 116 21.17 -5.28 3.06
N GLU A 117 22.40 -5.01 3.49
CA GLU A 117 22.85 -5.39 4.83
C GLU A 117 22.10 -4.61 5.91
N ALA A 118 21.85 -3.32 5.67
CA ALA A 118 21.03 -2.49 6.55
C ALA A 118 19.57 -2.99 6.61
N PHE A 119 19.02 -3.43 5.49
CA PHE A 119 17.70 -4.08 5.43
C PHE A 119 17.67 -5.33 6.32
N LEU A 120 18.56 -6.29 6.09
CA LEU A 120 18.60 -7.55 6.82
C LEU A 120 18.78 -7.33 8.32
N LYS A 121 19.60 -6.35 8.70
CA LYS A 121 19.80 -5.97 10.11
C LYS A 121 18.53 -5.36 10.74
N LYS A 122 17.84 -4.46 10.03
CA LYS A 122 16.64 -3.78 10.54
C LYS A 122 15.47 -4.75 10.73
N TYR A 123 15.31 -5.70 9.81
CA TYR A 123 14.16 -6.61 9.77
C TYR A 123 14.49 -8.05 10.25
N ALA A 124 15.62 -8.24 10.94
CA ALA A 124 16.06 -9.57 11.40
C ALA A 124 15.08 -10.22 12.39
N ASP A 125 14.50 -9.44 13.30
CA ASP A 125 13.52 -9.93 14.28
C ASP A 125 12.10 -9.69 13.76
N LEU A 126 11.65 -10.56 12.85
CA LEU A 126 10.34 -10.47 12.23
C LEU A 126 9.18 -10.47 13.25
N ALA A 127 9.36 -11.16 14.39
CA ALA A 127 8.33 -11.25 15.43
C ALA A 127 8.05 -9.90 16.12
N SER A 128 9.01 -8.98 16.11
CA SER A 128 8.87 -7.63 16.65
C SER A 128 7.96 -6.71 15.82
N PHE A 129 7.73 -7.05 14.55
CA PHE A 129 6.89 -6.26 13.64
C PHE A 129 5.41 -6.58 13.80
N PRO A 130 4.51 -5.58 13.75
CA PRO A 130 3.09 -5.81 13.94
C PRO A 130 2.50 -6.68 12.82
N VAL A 131 1.51 -7.49 13.18
CA VAL A 131 0.65 -8.15 12.19
C VAL A 131 -0.10 -7.06 11.42
N TYR A 132 -0.06 -7.15 10.11
CA TYR A 132 -0.74 -6.21 9.24
C TYR A 132 -2.26 -6.34 9.42
N VAL A 133 -2.93 -5.20 9.54
CA VAL A 133 -4.38 -5.09 9.58
C VAL A 133 -4.85 -4.11 8.50
N PRO A 134 -6.09 -4.23 8.01
CA PRO A 134 -6.62 -3.36 6.97
C PRO A 134 -6.34 -1.87 7.16
N ALA A 135 -5.85 -1.21 6.10
CA ALA A 135 -5.34 0.17 6.18
C ALA A 135 -6.42 1.18 6.64
N HIS A 136 -7.68 0.98 6.24
CA HIS A 136 -8.78 1.88 6.62
C HIS A 136 -9.11 1.88 8.13
N LEU A 137 -8.65 0.88 8.89
CA LEU A 137 -8.81 0.84 10.35
C LEU A 137 -7.86 1.81 11.07
N HIS A 138 -6.83 2.29 10.38
CA HIS A 138 -5.87 3.25 10.90
C HIS A 138 -6.38 4.68 10.75
N ARG A 139 -6.57 5.36 11.88
CA ARG A 139 -7.03 6.77 11.90
C ARG A 139 -5.92 7.76 11.53
N ASP A 140 -4.67 7.37 11.74
CA ASP A 140 -3.46 8.09 11.35
C ASP A 140 -3.16 8.02 9.84
N LEU A 141 -3.93 7.25 9.07
CA LEU A 141 -3.75 7.12 7.63
C LEU A 141 -4.74 7.93 6.82
N CYS A 142 -4.27 8.51 5.72
CA CYS A 142 -5.13 9.06 4.70
C CYS A 142 -6.08 7.97 4.17
N PRO A 143 -7.41 8.20 4.16
CA PRO A 143 -8.38 7.17 3.74
C PRO A 143 -8.36 6.85 2.24
N PHE A 144 -7.59 7.60 1.44
CA PHE A 144 -7.51 7.40 -0.02
C PHE A 144 -6.18 6.83 -0.47
N CYS A 145 -5.07 7.46 -0.08
CA CYS A 145 -3.74 7.02 -0.49
C CYS A 145 -2.94 6.35 0.62
N HIS A 146 -3.46 6.27 1.84
CA HIS A 146 -2.78 5.66 2.99
C HIS A 146 -1.42 6.27 3.38
N ALA A 147 -1.14 7.52 2.97
CA ALA A 147 -0.05 8.30 3.54
C ALA A 147 -0.30 8.48 5.05
N ALA A 148 0.74 8.30 5.87
CA ALA A 148 0.64 8.49 7.30
C ALA A 148 0.65 9.97 7.68
N ASP A 149 0.19 10.27 8.89
CA ASP A 149 0.29 11.60 9.47
C ASP A 149 1.74 12.11 9.42
N GLY A 150 1.93 13.33 8.90
CA GLY A 150 3.25 13.92 8.64
C GLY A 150 3.93 13.49 7.34
N GLU A 151 3.35 12.57 6.55
CA GLU A 151 3.88 12.20 5.23
C GLU A 151 3.24 13.01 4.09
N ILE A 152 3.98 13.20 3.01
CA ILE A 152 3.39 13.73 1.78
C ILE A 152 2.49 12.68 1.12
N HIS A 153 1.40 13.13 0.50
CA HIS A 153 0.50 12.26 -0.23
C HIS A 153 1.15 11.61 -1.46
N THR A 154 0.60 10.50 -1.95
CA THR A 154 0.78 10.11 -3.36
C THR A 154 0.19 11.20 -4.25
N LEU A 155 0.90 11.61 -5.29
CA LEU A 155 0.44 12.66 -6.19
C LEU A 155 -0.94 12.31 -6.78
N GLY A 156 -1.88 13.24 -6.70
CA GLY A 156 -3.24 13.04 -7.21
C GLY A 156 -4.21 12.48 -6.17
N CYS A 157 -3.80 12.35 -4.90
CA CYS A 157 -4.72 12.04 -3.81
C CYS A 157 -5.82 13.13 -3.71
N PRO A 158 -7.11 12.76 -3.60
CA PRO A 158 -8.21 13.73 -3.60
C PRO A 158 -8.26 14.63 -2.36
N VAL A 159 -7.58 14.24 -1.28
CA VAL A 159 -7.48 15.04 -0.04
C VAL A 159 -6.16 15.80 0.05
N GLU A 160 -5.28 15.70 -0.95
CA GLU A 160 -4.04 16.47 -0.97
C GLU A 160 -4.34 17.97 -1.09
N ILE A 161 -3.74 18.77 -0.21
CA ILE A 161 -3.94 20.22 -0.18
C ILE A 161 -2.92 20.93 -1.06
N CYS A 162 -3.41 21.84 -1.89
CA CYS A 162 -2.61 22.72 -2.73
C CYS A 162 -1.81 23.72 -1.88
N PRO A 163 -0.46 23.75 -1.98
CA PRO A 163 0.38 24.63 -1.17
C PRO A 163 0.29 26.12 -1.55
N TRP A 164 -0.42 26.46 -2.63
CA TRP A 164 -0.59 27.85 -3.07
C TRP A 164 -1.91 28.47 -2.63
N CYS A 165 -3.02 27.70 -2.66
CA CYS A 165 -4.35 28.24 -2.39
C CYS A 165 -5.09 27.57 -1.22
N GLY A 166 -4.55 26.50 -0.64
CA GLY A 166 -5.20 25.76 0.44
C GLY A 166 -6.42 24.93 0.03
N GLY A 167 -6.82 24.94 -1.25
CA GLY A 167 -7.85 24.04 -1.79
C GLY A 167 -7.30 22.65 -2.10
N GLN A 168 -8.17 21.72 -2.52
CA GLN A 168 -7.74 20.37 -2.96
C GLN A 168 -6.92 20.46 -4.26
N LEU A 169 -5.73 19.86 -4.28
CA LEU A 169 -4.80 19.92 -5.42
C LEU A 169 -5.43 19.40 -6.72
N THR A 170 -6.17 18.30 -6.63
CA THR A 170 -6.88 17.64 -7.73
C THR A 170 -8.06 18.45 -8.28
N SER A 171 -8.49 19.50 -7.60
CA SER A 171 -9.61 20.36 -8.03
C SER A 171 -9.24 21.84 -8.18
N CYS A 172 -8.08 22.28 -7.70
CA CYS A 172 -7.68 23.68 -7.77
C CYS A 172 -7.22 24.12 -9.18
N PRO A 173 -7.50 25.36 -9.62
CA PRO A 173 -6.98 25.89 -10.88
C PRO A 173 -5.47 26.14 -10.90
N CYS A 174 -4.79 26.18 -9.74
CA CYS A 174 -3.37 26.52 -9.64
C CYS A 174 -2.48 25.63 -10.51
N ARG A 175 -2.81 24.33 -10.62
CA ARG A 175 -2.08 23.37 -11.48
C ARG A 175 -2.02 23.78 -12.95
N PHE A 176 -3.03 24.53 -13.41
CA PHE A 176 -3.13 25.00 -14.79
C PHE A 176 -2.49 26.38 -14.93
N THR A 177 -2.81 27.30 -14.01
CA THR A 177 -2.30 28.68 -14.02
C THR A 177 -0.77 28.75 -13.94
N LEU A 178 -0.16 27.94 -13.07
CA LEU A 178 1.30 27.94 -12.87
C LEU A 178 2.06 27.41 -14.09
N LEU A 179 1.47 26.46 -14.82
CA LEU A 179 2.04 25.91 -16.04
C LEU A 179 1.68 26.72 -17.29
N GLY A 180 0.81 27.74 -17.17
CA GLY A 180 0.29 28.48 -18.31
C GLY A 180 -0.49 27.60 -19.29
N LYS A 181 -1.13 26.53 -18.79
CA LYS A 181 -1.93 25.58 -19.59
C LYS A 181 -3.41 25.71 -19.23
N SER A 182 -4.28 25.26 -20.12
CA SER A 182 -5.71 25.12 -19.82
C SER A 182 -6.07 23.73 -19.27
N ASP A 183 -5.20 22.74 -19.49
CA ASP A 183 -5.42 21.35 -19.08
C ASP A 183 -4.07 20.58 -19.02
N LEU A 184 -4.05 19.43 -18.34
CA LEU A 184 -2.91 18.49 -18.29
C LEU A 184 -3.26 17.24 -19.11
N LYS A 185 -2.51 17.00 -20.20
CA LYS A 185 -2.85 15.99 -21.22
C LYS A 185 -1.83 14.87 -21.35
N ASN A 186 -0.66 15.00 -20.73
CA ASN A 186 0.42 14.02 -20.83
C ASN A 186 1.27 14.02 -19.56
N GLU A 187 2.10 12.98 -19.44
CA GLU A 187 2.98 12.76 -18.30
C GLU A 187 4.02 13.87 -18.13
N GLY A 188 4.61 14.39 -19.22
CA GLY A 188 5.58 15.49 -19.13
C GLY A 188 5.03 16.76 -18.45
N GLN A 189 3.75 17.07 -18.67
CA GLN A 189 3.09 18.18 -17.96
C GLN A 189 2.86 17.88 -16.48
N LEU A 190 2.68 16.61 -16.12
CA LEU A 190 2.56 16.19 -14.73
C LEU A 190 3.92 16.26 -14.02
N GLU A 191 5.01 15.90 -14.71
CA GLU A 191 6.39 16.06 -14.22
C GLU A 191 6.73 17.53 -13.98
N GLU A 192 6.37 18.43 -14.90
CA GLU A 192 6.54 19.87 -14.71
C GLU A 192 5.77 20.38 -13.47
N LEU A 193 4.53 19.91 -13.27
CA LEU A 193 3.75 20.24 -12.07
C LEU A 193 4.41 19.71 -10.80
N LEU A 194 4.91 18.47 -10.83
CA LEU A 194 5.59 17.84 -9.71
C LEU A 194 6.86 18.61 -9.32
N ALA A 195 7.66 19.05 -10.29
CA ALA A 195 8.83 19.89 -10.03
C ALA A 195 8.47 21.23 -9.36
N LEU A 196 7.36 21.85 -9.77
CA LEU A 196 6.85 23.08 -9.13
C LEU A 196 6.38 22.81 -7.69
N LEU A 197 5.70 21.69 -7.46
CA LEU A 197 5.24 21.26 -6.14
C LEU A 197 6.43 20.99 -5.20
N ASP A 198 7.45 20.28 -5.69
CA ASP A 198 8.65 19.96 -4.92
C ASP A 198 9.45 21.22 -4.58
N THR A 199 9.57 22.16 -5.53
CA THR A 199 10.22 23.45 -5.29
C THR A 199 9.46 24.30 -4.26
N LYS A 200 8.13 24.29 -4.31
CA LYS A 200 7.30 25.02 -3.35
C LYS A 200 7.29 24.37 -1.97
N GLY A 201 7.45 23.05 -1.93
CA GLY A 201 7.19 22.19 -0.78
C GLY A 201 5.73 21.74 -0.75
N ARG A 202 5.52 20.43 -0.90
CA ARG A 202 4.20 19.80 -0.72
C ARG A 202 3.82 19.79 0.76
N LEU A 203 2.53 19.95 1.05
CA LEU A 203 2.02 19.92 2.41
C LEU A 203 1.90 18.46 2.88
N PRO A 204 2.47 18.11 4.04
CA PRO A 204 2.23 16.82 4.68
C PRO A 204 0.76 16.61 5.02
N PHE A 205 0.34 15.34 5.05
CA PHE A 205 -0.98 14.94 5.53
C PHE A 205 -1.09 15.20 7.04
N SER A 206 -2.20 15.83 7.44
CA SER A 206 -2.63 15.95 8.83
C SER A 206 -3.88 15.11 9.01
N ALA A 207 -3.82 14.05 9.79
CA ALA A 207 -4.96 13.18 10.08
C ALA A 207 -6.07 13.92 10.85
N GLU A 208 -5.69 14.93 11.64
CA GLU A 208 -6.62 15.77 12.38
C GLU A 208 -7.36 16.76 11.47
N GLU A 209 -6.63 17.44 10.59
CA GLU A 209 -7.17 18.56 9.80
C GLU A 209 -7.70 18.15 8.43
N HIS A 210 -7.06 17.19 7.77
CA HIS A 210 -7.32 16.87 6.37
C HIS A 210 -8.25 15.67 6.19
N ARG A 211 -8.48 14.87 7.25
CA ARG A 211 -9.40 13.74 7.17
C ARG A 211 -10.83 14.26 7.00
N PRO A 212 -11.56 13.85 5.95
CA PRO A 212 -12.93 14.31 5.77
C PRO A 212 -13.77 13.93 6.99
N ALA A 213 -14.45 14.93 7.57
CA ALA A 213 -15.43 14.70 8.61
C ALA A 213 -16.67 14.05 7.99
N TYR A 214 -16.73 12.73 8.00
CA TYR A 214 -17.99 12.03 7.75
C TYR A 214 -18.84 12.13 9.03
N PRO A 215 -20.12 12.53 8.93
CA PRO A 215 -21.03 12.31 10.04
C PRO A 215 -21.06 10.80 10.31
N ILE A 216 -20.72 10.41 11.54
CA ILE A 216 -20.74 9.02 11.99
C ILE A 216 -22.13 8.48 11.69
N THR A 217 -22.23 7.51 10.78
CA THR A 217 -23.49 6.81 10.57
C THR A 217 -23.63 5.75 11.66
N PRO A 218 -24.83 5.51 12.22
CA PRO A 218 -25.01 4.55 13.33
C PRO A 218 -24.55 3.12 13.07
N LEU A 219 -24.24 2.77 11.82
CA LEU A 219 -23.70 1.46 11.41
C LEU A 219 -22.22 1.25 11.78
N ASP A 220 -21.49 2.31 12.16
CA ASP A 220 -20.07 2.24 12.50
C ASP A 220 -19.83 1.92 14.00
N LEU A 221 -20.88 1.60 14.75
CA LEU A 221 -20.87 1.36 16.20
C LEU A 221 -21.36 -0.05 16.62
N GLU A 222 -21.56 -0.97 15.66
CA GLU A 222 -21.92 -2.37 15.94
C GLU A 222 -20.77 -3.34 15.66
#